data_AF-A0A6A0AG21-F1
#
_entry.id   AF-A0A6A0AG21-F1
#
_cell.length_a   1.000
_cell.length_b   1.000
_cell.length_c   1.000
_cell.angle_alpha   90.00
_cell.angle_beta   90.00
_cell.angle_gamma   90.00
#
_symmetry.space_group_name_H-M   'P 1'
#
loop_
_entity.id
_entity.type
_entity.pdbx_description
1 polymer ?
#
loop_
_entity_poly.entity_id
_entity_poly.type
_entity_poly.pdbx_seq_one_letter_code
_entity_poly.pdbx_strand_id
1 'polypeptide(L)' 'TVQYILPQHHAKLAQAELLIIDEAAAIPLTTVRSLLGPYLVFLCSTVNGYEGTGGG' A
#
# COMPACT_ATOMS: atom_id res chain seq x y z
N THR A 1 -9.36 15.92 3.32
CA THR A 1 -9.36 14.98 4.45
C THR A 1 -8.57 13.75 4.06
N VAL A 2 -7.66 13.29 4.91
CA VAL A 2 -6.94 12.03 4.70
C VAL A 2 -7.75 10.91 5.34
N GLN A 3 -7.91 9.79 4.64
CA GLN A 3 -8.62 8.62 5.13
C GLN A 3 -7.70 7.40 5.06
N TYR A 4 -7.67 6.63 6.13
CA TYR A 4 -6.95 5.37 6.18
C TYR A 4 -7.94 4.24 5.93
N ILE A 5 -7.56 3.31 5.07
CA ILE A 5 -8.36 2.12 4.79
C ILE A 5 -7.47 0.88 4.89
N LEU A 6 -8.09 -0.23 5.25
CA LEU A 6 -7.44 -1.53 5.12
C LEU A 6 -7.49 -1.98 3.65
N PRO A 7 -6.45 -2.65 3.14
CA PRO A 7 -6.38 -3.11 1.76
C PRO A 7 -7.61 -3.91 1.28
N GLN A 8 -8.21 -4.72 2.15
CA GLN A 8 -9.41 -5.49 1.85
C GLN A 8 -10.67 -4.65 1.57
N HIS A 9 -10.67 -3.37 1.95
CA HIS A 9 -11.80 -2.44 1.73
C HIS A 9 -11.61 -1.59 0.47
N HIS A 10 -10.91 -2.10 -0.54
CA HIS A 10 -10.61 -1.40 -1.79
C HIS A 10 -11.85 -0.81 -2.51
N ALA A 11 -13.05 -1.37 -2.31
CA ALA A 11 -14.31 -0.81 -2.82
C ALA A 11 -14.58 0.64 -2.36
N LYS A 12 -14.04 1.04 -1.19
CA LYS A 12 -14.15 2.42 -0.68
C LYS A 12 -13.28 3.42 -1.46
N LEU A 13 -12.34 2.95 -2.28
CA LEU A 13 -11.48 3.78 -3.12
C LEU A 13 -12.15 4.24 -4.42
N ALA A 14 -13.40 3.86 -4.68
CA ALA A 14 -14.09 4.21 -5.93
C ALA A 14 -14.19 5.73 -6.19
N GLN A 15 -14.16 6.54 -5.12
CA GLN A 15 -14.14 8.01 -5.22
C GLN A 15 -12.79 8.63 -4.85
N ALA A 16 -11.74 7.82 -4.72
CA ALA A 16 -10.39 8.33 -4.48
C ALA A 16 -9.84 8.96 -5.77
N GLU A 17 -9.16 10.09 -5.64
CA GLU A 17 -8.39 10.72 -6.73
C GLU A 17 -6.88 10.38 -6.61
N LEU A 18 -6.43 10.09 -5.39
CA LEU A 18 -5.05 9.73 -5.04
C LEU A 18 -5.04 8.61 -4.00
N LEU A 19 -4.25 7.57 -4.27
CA LEU A 19 -3.93 6.50 -3.34
C LEU A 19 -2.42 6.48 -3.07
N ILE A 20 -2.04 6.33 -1.81
CA ILE A 20 -0.66 6.12 -1.38
C ILE A 20 -0.61 4.77 -0.66
N ILE A 21 0.29 3.88 -1.11
CA ILE A 21 0.54 2.59 -0.47
C ILE A 21 1.96 2.61 0.09
N ASP A 22 2.05 2.58 1.42
CA ASP A 22 3.32 2.44 2.11
C ASP A 22 3.73 0.96 2.21
N GLU A 23 5.03 0.70 2.24
CA GLU A 23 5.64 -0.63 2.21
C GLU A 23 4.95 -1.61 1.25
N ALA A 24 4.70 -1.16 0.02
CA ALA A 24 3.97 -1.92 -0.99
C ALA A 24 4.60 -3.29 -1.29
N ALA A 25 5.92 -3.44 -1.15
CA ALA A 25 6.63 -4.71 -1.28
C ALA A 25 6.23 -5.76 -0.24
N ALA A 26 5.72 -5.36 0.93
CA ALA A 26 5.24 -6.26 1.98
C ALA A 26 3.81 -6.77 1.73
N ILE A 27 3.08 -6.19 0.76
CA ILE A 27 1.70 -6.56 0.45
C ILE A 27 1.68 -7.62 -0.66
N PRO A 28 0.88 -8.70 -0.53
CA PRO A 28 0.71 -9.68 -1.61
C PRO A 28 0.32 -9.01 -2.93
N LEU A 29 0.97 -9.42 -4.03
CA LEU A 29 0.73 -8.86 -5.37
C LEU A 29 -0.75 -8.90 -5.78
N THR A 30 -1.50 -9.92 -5.38
CA THR A 30 -2.95 -10.02 -5.64
C THR A 30 -3.73 -8.89 -4.97
N THR A 31 -3.41 -8.56 -3.72
CA THR A 31 -4.00 -7.46 -2.98
C THR A 31 -3.61 -6.10 -3.56
N VAL A 32 -2.33 -5.91 -3.92
CA VAL A 32 -1.89 -4.67 -4.58
C VAL A 32 -2.64 -4.43 -5.87
N ARG A 33 -2.83 -5.47 -6.70
CA ARG A 33 -3.61 -5.36 -7.94
C ARG A 33 -5.05 -4.92 -7.71
N SER A 34 -5.71 -5.42 -6.66
CA SER A 34 -7.09 -5.00 -6.30
C SER A 34 -7.19 -3.56 -5.82
N LEU A 35 -6.07 -2.95 -5.41
CA LEU A 35 -5.97 -1.54 -5.01
C LEU A 35 -5.65 -0.59 -6.17
N LEU A 36 -5.37 -1.12 -7.37
CA LEU A 36 -5.13 -0.28 -8.55
C LEU A 36 -6.46 0.07 -9.20
N GLY A 37 -6.74 1.36 -9.35
CA GLY A 37 -7.96 1.89 -9.95
C GLY A 37 -7.69 3.08 -10.88
N PRO A 38 -8.76 3.76 -11.35
CA PRO A 38 -8.65 4.91 -12.26
C PRO A 38 -8.30 6.21 -11.50
N TYR A 39 -7.28 6.15 -10.64
CA TYR A 39 -6.77 7.26 -9.84
C TYR A 39 -5.25 7.21 -9.77
N LEU A 40 -4.63 8.30 -9.34
CA LEU A 40 -3.18 8.34 -9.20
C LEU A 40 -2.75 7.44 -8.04
N VAL A 41 -1.74 6.59 -8.25
CA VAL A 41 -1.23 5.68 -7.23
C VAL A 41 0.25 5.94 -7.01
N PHE A 42 0.64 6.20 -5.77
CA PHE A 42 2.03 6.20 -5.34
C PHE A 42 2.32 4.96 -4.51
N LEU A 43 3.38 4.25 -4.88
CA LEU A 43 3.88 3.08 -4.17
C LEU A 43 5.22 3.43 -3.53
N CYS A 44 5.31 3.26 -2.22
CA CYS A 44 6.55 3.36 -1.47
C CYS A 44 7.02 1.95 -1.08
N SER A 45 8.32 1.68 -1.11
CA SER A 45 8.89 0.42 -0.61
C SER A 45 10.33 0.64 -0.18
N THR A 46 10.73 -0.02 0.89
CA THR A 46 12.14 -0.12 1.27
C THR A 46 12.83 -1.23 0.49
N VAL A 47 13.98 -0.92 -0.13
CA VAL A 47 14.75 -1.90 -0.95
C VAL A 47 15.91 -2.53 -0.19
N ASN A 48 16.42 -1.85 0.84
CA ASN A 48 17.55 -2.28 1.67
C ASN A 48 17.23 -2.07 3.16
N GLY A 49 16.12 -2.65 3.62
CA GLY A 49 15.79 -2.65 5.05
C GLY A 49 16.80 -3.49 5.81
N TYR A 50 17.69 -2.85 6.58
CA TYR A 50 18.31 -3.52 7.72
C TYR A 50 17.19 -3.76 8.73
N GLU A 51 16.53 -4.91 8.63
CA GLU A 51 15.80 -5.46 9.76
C GLU A 51 16.87 -5.86 10.76
N GLY A 52 17.11 -4.98 11.74
CA GLY A 52 17.98 -5.27 12.86
C GLY A 52 17.51 -6.54 13.56
N THR A 53 18.08 -7.67 13.16
CA THR A 53 18.06 -8.88 13.93
C THR A 53 18.83 -8.58 15.21
N GLY A 54 18.08 -8.31 16.28
CA GLY A 54 18.56 -8.53 17.64
C GLY A 54 19.05 -9.98 17.73
N GLY A 55 20.36 -10.16 17.55
CA GLY A 55 21.08 -11.33 18.02
C GLY A 55 21.52 -11.04 19.45
N GLY A 56 20.79 -11.59 20.42
CA GLY A 56 21.03 -11.46 21.86
C GLY A 56 19.81 -11.91 22.66
#